data_AF-A0A7X5WPG0-F1
#
_entry.id   AF-A0A7X5WPG0-F1
#
_cell.length_a   1.000
_cell.length_b   1.000
_cell.length_c   1.000
_cell.angle_alpha   90.00
_cell.angle_beta   90.00
_cell.angle_gamma   90.00
#
_symmetry.space_group_name_H-M   'P 1'
#
loop_
_entity.id
_entity.type
_entity.pdbx_description
1 polymer ?
#
loop_
_entity_poly.entity_id
_entity_poly.type
_entity_poly.pdbx_seq_one_letter_code
_entity_poly.pdbx_strand_id
1 'polypeptide(L)' 'VDDERYCPDIMKQVSALQGSLEGVNRVLLENHVETCVMHAVDEGRTTEIVDELLETIRYTPAITGPTQEVTS' A
#
# COMPACT_ATOMS: atom_id res chain seq x y z
N VAL A 1 -8.43 -25.01 -29.63
CA VAL A 1 -9.76 -24.99 -28.97
C VAL A 1 -9.54 -24.98 -27.48
N ASP A 2 -9.41 -23.86 -26.79
CA ASP A 2 -8.96 -22.51 -27.10
C ASP A 2 -8.53 -21.98 -25.74
N ASP A 3 -7.33 -21.42 -25.64
CA ASP A 3 -6.72 -20.91 -24.40
C ASP A 3 -7.33 -19.57 -23.94
N GLU A 4 -8.61 -19.36 -24.22
CA GLU A 4 -9.38 -18.24 -23.69
C GLU A 4 -9.70 -18.54 -22.23
N ARG A 5 -8.72 -18.26 -21.37
CA ARG A 5 -8.88 -18.22 -19.91
C ARG A 5 -10.22 -17.57 -19.57
N TYR A 6 -11.11 -18.33 -18.96
CA TYR A 6 -12.43 -17.90 -18.54
C TYR A 6 -12.29 -16.65 -17.67
N CYS A 7 -12.97 -15.55 -18.02
CA CYS A 7 -12.79 -14.24 -17.36
C CYS A 7 -12.79 -14.32 -15.82
N PRO A 8 -13.64 -15.14 -15.16
CA PRO A 8 -13.58 -15.37 -13.72
C PRO A 8 -12.25 -15.91 -13.18
N ASP A 9 -11.55 -16.78 -13.91
CA ASP A 9 -10.26 -17.31 -13.46
C ASP A 9 -9.13 -16.29 -13.64
N ILE A 10 -9.19 -15.45 -14.68
CA ILE A 10 -8.31 -14.27 -14.79
C ILE A 10 -8.57 -13.32 -13.62
N MET A 11 -9.83 -13.03 -13.30
CA MET A 11 -10.18 -12.18 -12.15
C MET A 11 -9.61 -12.74 -10.84
N LYS A 12 -9.74 -14.05 -10.58
CA LYS A 12 -9.12 -14.69 -9.39
C LYS A 12 -7.60 -14.52 -9.35
N GLN A 13 -6.92 -14.68 -10.49
CA GLN A 13 -5.47 -14.49 -10.58
C GLN A 13 -5.08 -13.04 -10.29
N VAL A 14 -5.83 -12.07 -10.82
CA VAL A 14 -5.62 -10.64 -10.52
C VAL A 14 -5.80 -10.36 -9.03
N SER A 15 -6.86 -10.89 -8.40
CA SER A 15 -7.07 -10.74 -6.96
C SER A 15 -5.95 -11.35 -6.11
N ALA A 16 -5.40 -12.49 -6.52
CA ALA A 16 -4.25 -13.09 -5.85
C ALA A 16 -2.98 -12.21 -5.94
N LEU A 17 -2.75 -11.58 -7.10
CA LEU A 17 -1.67 -10.60 -7.27
C LEU A 17 -1.89 -9.36 -6.41
N GLN A 18 -3.12 -8.84 -6.34
CA GLN A 18 -3.47 -7.70 -5.48
C GLN A 18 -3.15 -8.00 -4.01
N GLY A 19 -3.57 -9.17 -3.48
CA GLY A 19 -3.23 -9.55 -2.11
C GLY A 19 -1.72 -9.74 -1.86
N SER A 20 -0.98 -10.21 -2.86
CA SER A 20 0.49 -10.30 -2.77
C SER A 20 1.14 -8.90 -2.72
N LEU A 21 0.66 -7.97 -3.53
CA LEU A 21 1.13 -6.58 -3.55
C LEU A 21 0.79 -5.85 -2.24
N GLU A 22 -0.36 -6.11 -1.63
CA GLU A 22 -0.69 -5.59 -0.30
C GLU A 22 0.33 -6.04 0.76
N GLY A 23 0.76 -7.31 0.71
CA GLY A 23 1.81 -7.83 1.58
C GLY A 23 3.16 -7.12 1.37
N VAL A 24 3.53 -6.85 0.11
CA VAL A 24 4.75 -6.11 -0.24
C VAL A 24 4.67 -4.66 0.28
N ASN A 25 3.55 -3.98 0.06
CA ASN A 25 3.34 -2.60 0.54
C ASN A 25 3.48 -2.50 2.06
N ARG A 26 2.98 -3.50 2.81
CA ARG A 26 3.16 -3.54 4.26
C ARG A 26 4.63 -3.61 4.67
N VAL A 27 5.42 -4.46 4.01
CA VAL A 27 6.87 -4.60 4.30
C VAL A 27 7.62 -3.31 3.96
N LEU A 28 7.27 -2.67 2.84
CA LEU A 28 7.87 -1.38 2.46
C LEU A 28 7.53 -0.27 3.46
N LEU A 29 6.28 -0.20 3.92
CA LEU A 29 5.84 0.77 4.92
C LEU A 29 6.55 0.56 6.26
N GLU A 30 6.66 -0.68 6.72
CA GLU A 30 7.41 -1.03 7.93
C GLU A 30 8.86 -0.55 7.84
N ASN A 31 9.54 -0.83 6.72
CA ASN A 31 10.91 -0.38 6.51
C ASN A 31 11.02 1.16 6.45
N HIS A 32 10.07 1.85 5.82
CA HIS A 32 10.05 3.31 5.78
C HIS A 32 9.91 3.94 7.17
N VAL A 33 9.06 3.36 8.03
CA VAL A 33 8.92 3.80 9.42
C VAL A 33 10.20 3.56 10.21
N GLU A 34 10.80 2.38 10.10
CA GLU A 34 12.02 2.04 10.85
C GLU A 34 13.25 2.85 10.43
N THR A 35 13.30 3.31 9.18
CA THR A 35 14.47 4.00 8.61
C THR A 35 14.24 5.49 8.41
N CYS A 36 13.43 5.88 7.42
CA CYS A 36 13.22 7.26 7.02
C CYS A 36 12.57 8.08 8.13
N VAL A 37 11.52 7.56 8.78
CA VAL A 37 10.82 8.27 9.86
C VAL A 37 11.72 8.44 11.07
N MET A 38 12.37 7.37 11.53
CA MET A 38 13.27 7.45 12.68
C MET A 38 14.45 8.41 12.44
N HIS A 39 15.00 8.42 11.23
CA HIS A 39 16.10 9.32 10.87
C HIS A 39 15.66 10.79 10.83
N ALA A 40 14.50 11.09 10.22
CA ALA A 40 13.99 12.45 10.17
C ALA A 40 13.63 12.99 11.57
N VAL A 41 13.15 12.13 12.48
CA VAL A 41 12.91 12.51 13.88
C VAL A 41 14.21 12.91 14.58
N ASP A 42 15.30 12.16 14.37
CA ASP A 42 16.63 12.49 14.93
C ASP A 42 17.17 13.83 14.40
N GLU A 43 16.89 14.15 13.14
CA GLU A 43 17.28 15.41 12.50
C GLU A 43 16.33 16.59 12.83
N GLY A 44 15.28 16.37 13.62
CA GLY A 44 14.30 17.41 13.98
C GLY A 44 13.32 17.78 12.86
N ARG A 45 13.20 16.93 11.82
CA ARG A 45 12.30 17.09 10.65
C ARG A 45 10.98 16.32 10.82
N THR A 46 10.47 16.30 12.06
CA THR A 46 9.32 15.46 12.43
C THR A 46 8.04 15.86 11.70
N THR A 47 7.81 17.16 11.48
CA THR A 47 6.58 17.62 10.83
C THR A 47 6.54 17.17 9.38
N GLU A 48 7.64 17.37 8.64
CA GLU A 48 7.70 17.00 7.22
C GLU A 48 7.53 15.49 7.01
N ILE A 49 8.19 14.67 7.83
CA ILE A 49 8.13 13.21 7.66
C ILE A 49 6.79 12.61 8.10
N VAL A 50 6.08 13.26 9.03
CA VAL A 50 4.71 12.85 9.41
C VAL A 50 3.74 13.12 8.26
N ASP A 51 3.86 14.26 7.58
CA ASP A 51 3.03 14.55 6.40
C ASP A 51 3.27 13.54 5.28
N GLU A 52 4.55 13.20 5.00
CA GLU A 52 4.93 12.16 4.05
C GLU A 52 4.38 10.78 4.45
N LEU A 53 4.48 10.41 5.73
CA LEU A 53 3.99 9.14 6.24
C LEU A 53 2.46 9.04 6.09
N LEU A 54 1.73 10.13 6.38
CA LEU A 54 0.27 10.19 6.21
C LEU A 54 -0.17 10.08 4.75
N GLU A 55 0.63 10.57 3.81
CA GLU A 55 0.42 10.34 2.37
C GLU A 55 0.69 8.88 2.02
N THR A 56 1.82 8.33 2.48
CA THR A 56 2.28 6.97 2.15
C THR A 56 1.33 5.89 2.67
N ILE A 57 0.79 6.06 3.87
CA ILE A 57 -0.15 5.10 4.49
C ILE A 57 -1.43 4.90 3.65
N ARG A 58 -1.84 5.88 2.81
CA ARG A 58 -2.99 5.76 1.91
C ARG A 58 -2.84 4.67 0.85
N TYR A 59 -1.61 4.27 0.53
CA TYR A 59 -1.32 3.17 -0.39
C TYR A 59 -1.33 1.79 0.28
N THR A 60 -1.66 1.73 1.57
CA THR A 60 -1.80 0.49 2.33
C THR A 60 -3.23 0.37 2.88
N PRO A 61 -4.21 -0.02 2.03
CA PRO A 61 -5.63 -0.09 2.41
C PRO A 61 -5.92 -0.99 3.62
N ALA A 62 -5.06 -1.98 3.87
CA ALA A 62 -5.14 -2.85 5.04
C ALA A 62 -5.07 -2.10 6.38
N ILE A 63 -4.47 -0.91 6.41
CA ILE A 63 -4.25 -0.12 7.64
C ILE A 63 -5.19 1.09 7.69
N THR A 64 -5.54 1.70 6.55
CA THR A 64 -6.46 2.84 6.48
C THR A 64 -7.93 2.47 6.35
N GLY A 65 -8.24 1.19 6.14
CA GLY A 65 -9.55 0.76 5.66
C GLY A 65 -9.70 1.04 4.17
N PRO A 66 -10.80 0.54 3.55
CA PRO A 66 -11.08 0.82 2.16
C PRO A 66 -11.18 2.34 1.98
N THR A 67 -10.41 2.89 1.04
CA THR A 67 -10.64 4.24 0.54
C THR A 67 -12.09 4.27 0.06
N GLN A 68 -13.00 4.85 0.83
CA GLN A 68 -14.29 5.24 0.26
C GLN A 68 -13.92 6.18 -0.86
N GLU A 69 -14.08 5.72 -2.11
CA GLU A 69 -14.04 6.59 -3.26
C GLU A 69 -14.94 7.78 -2.92
N VAL A 70 -14.37 8.98 -2.94
CA VAL A 70 -15.15 10.21 -3.00
C VAL A 70 -15.81 10.19 -4.38
N THR A 71 -16.84 9.36 -4.54
CA THR A 71 -17.77 9.45 -5.66
C THR A 71 -18.67 10.64 -5.36
N SER A 72 -18.24 11.80 -5.83
CA SER A 72 -19.13 12.92 -6.15
C SER A 72 -19.59 12.81 -7.58
#